data_AF-A0A6F8XVV8-F1
#
_entry.id   AF-A0A6F8XVV8-F1
#
_cell.length_a   1.000
_cell.length_b   1.000
_cell.length_c   1.000
_cell.angle_alpha   90.00
_cell.angle_beta   90.00
_cell.angle_gamma   90.00
#
_symmetry.space_group_name_H-M   'P 1'
#
loop_
_entity.id
_entity.type
_entity.pdbx_description
1 polymer ?
#
loop_
_entity_poly.entity_id
_entity_poly.type
_entity_poly.pdbx_seq_one_letter_code
_entity_poly.pdbx_strand_id
1 'polypeptide(L)'
;MNFVEGALWDEAHAGTNAPGTALAVDHEVQIFAAEHYRHTVQAWTCAAAPIHDPATGRILGILDVTGGDAVAHPHSLALVRAAARLAEAHLATVRLAPVARAPAARLRVLGRPEGVLLLDGREIPLHGRHAEAMAILAAHPEGMTGQQLGAAMYDDRTAQGTLRVELLRLRRLVGPLLHSRPYRLAEPIAADFLDVAQALERGDVAAAVDAYAGPLLPTSDAPAVVERRRRLEVEVRSAVLAATDPAILHAYASDAGFDDLAVWERLAHLAPQHRAVVSRVTELRAEYGLNSDATLM
;
A
#
# COMPACT_ATOMS: atom_id res chain seq x y z
N MET A 1 -0.73 -37.32 0.31
CA MET A 1 -2.01 -36.63 0.06
C MET A 1 -1.68 -35.19 -0.25
N ASN A 2 -2.20 -34.64 -1.34
CA ASN A 2 -1.83 -33.29 -1.74
C ASN A 2 -2.88 -32.35 -1.16
N PHE A 3 -2.59 -31.76 0.00
CA PHE A 3 -3.23 -30.51 0.40
C PHE A 3 -2.89 -29.48 -0.67
N VAL A 4 -3.77 -29.36 -1.66
CA VAL A 4 -3.67 -28.40 -2.74
C VAL A 4 -4.67 -27.29 -2.49
N GLU A 5 -4.31 -26.09 -2.93
CA GLU A 5 -5.21 -24.96 -2.93
C GLU A 5 -6.50 -25.30 -3.69
N GLY A 6 -7.64 -24.90 -3.13
CA GLY A 6 -8.97 -25.18 -3.69
C GLY A 6 -9.57 -26.56 -3.37
N ALA A 7 -8.86 -27.43 -2.64
CA ALA A 7 -9.42 -28.70 -2.19
C ALA A 7 -10.57 -28.51 -1.18
N LEU A 8 -11.66 -29.27 -1.34
CA LEU A 8 -12.82 -29.24 -0.45
C LEU A 8 -12.65 -30.24 0.70
N TRP A 9 -12.65 -29.71 1.92
CA TRP A 9 -12.43 -30.45 3.16
C TRP A 9 -13.61 -30.40 4.14
N ASP A 10 -14.77 -29.92 3.71
CA ASP A 10 -15.98 -30.11 4.50
C ASP A 10 -16.33 -31.60 4.66
N GLU A 11 -17.16 -31.93 5.65
CA GLU A 11 -17.52 -33.32 5.91
C GLU A 11 -18.28 -33.99 4.76
N ALA A 12 -19.03 -33.21 3.95
CA ALA A 12 -19.78 -33.74 2.82
C ALA A 12 -18.85 -34.29 1.71
N HIS A 13 -17.67 -33.69 1.54
CA HIS A 13 -16.70 -34.09 0.53
C HIS A 13 -15.61 -35.02 1.08
N ALA A 14 -15.08 -34.73 2.27
CA ALA A 14 -13.93 -35.42 2.83
C ALA A 14 -14.26 -36.43 3.95
N GLY A 15 -15.51 -36.47 4.44
CA GLY A 15 -15.90 -37.21 5.63
C GLY A 15 -15.37 -36.56 6.92
N THR A 16 -15.54 -37.19 8.08
CA THR A 16 -15.02 -36.67 9.36
C THR A 16 -13.53 -36.34 9.27
N ASN A 17 -13.19 -35.07 9.52
CA ASN A 17 -11.85 -34.52 9.49
C ASN A 17 -11.84 -33.21 10.29
N ALA A 18 -10.69 -32.79 10.82
CA ALA A 18 -10.67 -31.64 11.73
C ALA A 18 -11.22 -30.33 11.15
N PRO A 19 -10.83 -29.84 9.95
CA PRO A 19 -11.39 -28.60 9.44
C PRO A 19 -12.89 -28.69 9.12
N GLY A 20 -13.35 -29.80 8.54
CA GLY A 20 -14.77 -30.03 8.25
C GLY A 20 -15.62 -30.14 9.50
N THR A 21 -15.14 -30.88 10.51
CA THR A 21 -15.83 -31.03 11.78
C THR A 21 -15.86 -29.72 12.56
N ALA A 22 -14.75 -28.98 12.64
CA ALA A 22 -14.71 -27.66 13.29
C ALA A 22 -15.71 -26.68 12.66
N LEU A 23 -15.85 -26.72 11.33
CA LEU A 23 -16.84 -25.93 10.59
C LEU A 23 -18.28 -26.34 10.93
N ALA A 24 -18.54 -27.64 11.07
CA ALA A 24 -19.88 -28.16 11.34
C ALA A 24 -20.35 -27.89 12.77
N VAL A 25 -19.44 -27.97 13.75
CA VAL A 25 -19.77 -27.78 15.18
C VAL A 25 -19.55 -26.37 15.70
N ASP A 26 -18.97 -25.49 14.88
CA ASP A 26 -18.61 -24.11 15.26
C ASP A 26 -17.77 -24.06 16.55
N HIS A 27 -16.78 -24.94 16.64
CA HIS A 27 -15.97 -25.14 17.84
C HIS A 27 -14.60 -25.74 17.48
N GLU A 28 -13.58 -25.46 18.28
CA GLU A 28 -12.30 -26.13 18.10
C GLU A 28 -12.39 -27.64 18.39
N VAL A 29 -11.77 -28.44 17.53
CA VAL A 29 -11.78 -29.90 17.63
C VAL A 29 -10.38 -30.47 17.38
N GLN A 30 -10.16 -31.66 17.91
CA GLN A 30 -8.99 -32.47 17.60
C GLN A 30 -9.48 -33.84 17.11
N ILE A 31 -9.00 -34.27 15.96
CA ILE A 31 -9.36 -35.55 15.34
C ILE A 31 -8.10 -36.41 15.28
N PHE A 32 -8.12 -37.54 15.97
CA PHE A 32 -6.99 -38.44 16.15
C PHE A 32 -7.04 -39.60 15.16
N ALA A 33 -6.02 -39.73 14.32
CA ALA A 33 -5.74 -40.93 13.52
C ALA A 33 -7.02 -41.55 12.90
N ALA A 34 -7.45 -42.71 13.40
CA ALA A 34 -8.60 -43.47 12.93
C ALA A 34 -9.97 -42.76 13.07
N GLU A 35 -10.06 -41.66 13.82
CA GLU A 35 -11.26 -40.80 13.86
C GLU A 35 -11.50 -40.09 12.53
N HIS A 36 -10.48 -39.97 11.67
CA HIS A 36 -10.70 -39.55 10.30
C HIS A 36 -11.47 -40.60 9.51
N TYR A 37 -12.50 -40.18 8.78
CA TYR A 37 -13.33 -41.09 7.99
C TYR A 37 -12.54 -41.78 6.86
N ARG A 38 -11.65 -41.04 6.18
CA ARG A 38 -10.85 -41.58 5.08
C ARG A 38 -9.58 -42.26 5.58
N HIS A 39 -9.41 -43.54 5.24
CA HIS A 39 -8.20 -44.32 5.58
C HIS A 39 -6.88 -43.63 5.17
N THR A 40 -6.87 -42.90 4.06
CA THR A 40 -5.67 -42.24 3.54
C THR A 40 -5.12 -41.13 4.44
N VAL A 41 -5.89 -40.64 5.42
CA VAL A 41 -5.48 -39.61 6.38
C VAL A 41 -5.39 -40.09 7.81
N GLN A 42 -5.69 -41.37 8.07
CA GLN A 42 -5.65 -41.93 9.43
C GLN A 42 -4.24 -42.02 10.02
N ALA A 43 -3.20 -41.76 9.24
CA ALA A 43 -1.83 -41.61 9.73
C ALA A 43 -1.59 -40.28 10.47
N TRP A 44 -2.55 -39.36 10.44
CA TRP A 44 -2.40 -38.00 10.96
C TRP A 44 -3.38 -37.72 12.10
N THR A 45 -2.97 -36.81 12.97
CA THR A 45 -3.81 -36.14 13.94
C THR A 45 -3.88 -34.66 13.58
N CYS A 46 -5.07 -34.10 13.67
CA CYS A 46 -5.35 -32.75 13.22
C CYS A 46 -6.02 -31.97 14.36
N ALA A 47 -5.64 -30.70 14.52
CA ALA A 47 -6.27 -29.78 15.45
C ALA A 47 -6.74 -28.56 14.68
N ALA A 48 -8.04 -28.25 14.78
CA ALA A 48 -8.66 -27.19 14.03
C ALA A 48 -9.47 -26.25 14.94
N ALA A 49 -9.51 -24.96 14.59
CA ALA A 49 -10.36 -23.98 15.25
C ALA A 49 -10.98 -23.01 14.22
N PRO A 50 -12.25 -22.64 14.39
CA PRO A 50 -12.89 -21.61 13.57
C PRO A 50 -12.31 -20.21 13.85
N ILE A 51 -12.26 -19.38 12.81
CA ILE A 51 -12.03 -17.94 12.87
C ILE A 51 -13.34 -17.26 12.52
N HIS A 52 -13.83 -16.41 13.41
CA HIS A 52 -15.09 -15.69 13.23
C HIS A 52 -14.89 -14.24 12.79
N ASP A 53 -15.88 -13.69 12.13
CA ASP A 53 -16.02 -12.25 11.97
C ASP A 53 -16.36 -11.64 13.34
N PRO A 54 -15.50 -10.78 13.92
CA PRO A 54 -15.74 -10.20 15.23
C PRO A 54 -17.03 -9.35 15.32
N ALA A 55 -17.57 -8.89 14.19
CA ALA A 55 -18.77 -8.06 14.18
C ALA A 55 -20.07 -8.86 14.03
N THR A 56 -20.03 -9.98 13.29
CA THR A 56 -21.24 -10.76 12.96
C THR A 56 -21.29 -12.11 13.66
N GLY A 57 -20.16 -12.57 14.20
CA GLY A 57 -20.03 -13.89 14.81
C GLY A 57 -20.03 -15.04 13.80
N ARG A 58 -20.09 -14.77 12.49
CA ARG A 58 -20.09 -15.81 11.46
C ARG A 58 -18.68 -16.34 11.23
N ILE A 59 -18.54 -17.65 11.02
CA ILE A 59 -17.27 -18.28 10.61
C ILE A 59 -16.78 -17.69 9.26
N LEU A 60 -15.54 -17.20 9.25
CA LEU A 60 -14.82 -16.73 8.06
C LEU A 60 -13.92 -17.80 7.45
N GLY A 61 -13.42 -18.71 8.28
CA GLY A 61 -12.56 -19.81 7.86
C GLY A 61 -12.14 -20.67 9.04
N ILE A 62 -11.41 -21.75 8.76
CA ILE A 62 -10.89 -22.67 9.77
C ILE A 62 -9.37 -22.65 9.72
N LEU A 63 -8.74 -22.52 10.89
CA LEU A 63 -7.31 -22.74 11.06
C LEU A 63 -7.09 -24.20 11.47
N ASP A 64 -6.32 -24.95 10.69
CA ASP A 64 -5.98 -26.35 10.98
C ASP A 64 -4.46 -26.54 11.05
N VAL A 65 -4.03 -27.38 11.97
CA VAL A 65 -2.68 -27.95 12.01
C VAL A 65 -2.80 -29.46 11.92
N THR A 66 -2.30 -30.02 10.83
CA THR A 66 -2.24 -31.46 10.57
C THR A 66 -0.81 -31.96 10.78
N GLY A 67 -0.65 -33.08 11.48
CA GLY A 67 0.65 -33.74 11.65
C GLY A 67 0.55 -35.11 12.28
N GLY A 68 1.69 -35.73 12.59
CA GLY A 68 1.73 -37.06 13.23
C GLY A 68 1.57 -36.98 14.75
N ASP A 69 2.30 -37.81 15.49
CA ASP A 69 2.28 -37.85 16.96
C ASP A 69 2.55 -36.48 17.62
N ALA A 70 3.33 -35.62 16.96
CA ALA A 70 3.63 -34.26 17.44
C ALA A 70 2.37 -33.39 17.57
N VAL A 71 1.33 -33.64 16.78
CA VAL A 71 0.06 -32.89 16.83
C VAL A 71 -0.94 -33.56 17.77
N ALA A 72 -0.71 -34.81 18.20
CA ALA A 72 -1.58 -35.58 19.10
C ALA A 72 -1.50 -35.15 20.59
N HIS A 73 -1.01 -33.95 20.88
CA HIS A 73 -0.93 -33.39 22.22
C HIS A 73 -2.04 -32.34 22.45
N PRO A 74 -2.62 -32.21 23.68
CA PRO A 74 -3.58 -31.16 24.01
C PRO A 74 -3.07 -29.72 23.76
N HIS A 75 -1.74 -29.54 23.76
CA HIS A 75 -1.11 -28.25 23.47
C HIS A 75 -1.31 -27.80 22.02
N SER A 76 -1.49 -28.72 21.07
CA SER A 76 -1.77 -28.40 19.67
C SER A 76 -3.12 -27.70 19.53
N LEU A 77 -4.16 -28.24 20.17
CA LEU A 77 -5.48 -27.63 20.17
C LEU A 77 -5.48 -26.25 20.85
N ALA A 78 -4.74 -26.11 21.96
CA ALA A 78 -4.58 -24.83 22.64
C ALA A 78 -3.87 -23.79 21.76
N LEU A 79 -2.81 -24.19 21.04
CA LEU A 79 -2.08 -23.33 20.12
C LEU A 79 -2.96 -22.85 18.96
N VAL A 80 -3.67 -23.77 18.30
CA VAL A 80 -4.55 -23.45 17.16
C VAL A 80 -5.68 -22.51 17.61
N ARG A 81 -6.28 -22.78 18.78
CA ARG A 81 -7.28 -21.88 19.38
C ARG A 81 -6.72 -20.49 19.67
N ALA A 82 -5.52 -20.40 20.24
CA ALA A 82 -4.90 -19.11 20.54
C ALA A 82 -4.58 -18.33 19.26
N ALA A 83 -4.08 -19.00 18.22
CA ALA A 83 -3.80 -18.39 16.93
C ALA A 83 -5.08 -17.90 16.22
N ALA A 84 -6.17 -18.69 16.25
CA ALA A 84 -7.46 -18.28 15.72
C ALA A 84 -7.99 -17.01 16.43
N ARG A 85 -7.96 -16.99 17.77
CA ARG A 85 -8.36 -15.81 18.55
C ARG A 85 -7.48 -14.59 18.29
N LEU A 86 -6.19 -14.77 18.04
CA LEU A 86 -5.29 -13.68 17.67
C LEU A 86 -5.67 -13.11 16.30
N ALA A 87 -6.01 -13.97 15.33
CA ALA A 87 -6.49 -13.55 14.02
C ALA A 87 -7.80 -12.76 14.14
N GLU A 88 -8.76 -13.23 14.93
CA GLU A 88 -10.01 -12.51 15.22
C GLU A 88 -9.75 -11.16 15.89
N ALA A 89 -8.87 -11.10 16.89
CA ALA A 89 -8.48 -9.85 17.53
C ALA A 89 -7.85 -8.87 16.53
N HIS A 90 -7.01 -9.37 15.62
CA HIS A 90 -6.44 -8.55 14.56
C HIS A 90 -7.52 -8.03 13.60
N LEU A 91 -8.44 -8.89 13.14
CA LEU A 91 -9.58 -8.49 12.31
C LEU A 91 -10.45 -7.43 13.00
N ALA A 92 -10.66 -7.55 14.31
CA ALA A 92 -11.38 -6.56 15.10
C ALA A 92 -10.62 -5.22 15.11
N THR A 93 -9.30 -5.21 15.27
CA THR A 93 -8.50 -3.97 15.23
C THR A 93 -8.50 -3.30 13.86
N VAL A 94 -8.43 -4.08 12.76
CA VAL A 94 -8.50 -3.55 11.40
C VAL A 94 -9.87 -2.94 11.12
N ARG A 95 -10.95 -3.52 11.68
CA ARG A 95 -12.32 -3.02 11.53
C ARG A 95 -12.66 -1.83 12.43
N LEU A 96 -12.09 -1.81 13.64
CA LEU A 96 -12.14 -0.68 14.57
C LEU A 96 -11.15 0.42 14.23
N ALA A 97 -10.33 0.24 13.18
CA ALA A 97 -9.66 1.36 12.54
C ALA A 97 -10.76 2.41 12.28
N PRO A 98 -10.68 3.58 12.92
CA PRO A 98 -11.78 4.51 12.96
C PRO A 98 -12.25 4.77 11.52
N VAL A 99 -13.57 4.69 11.28
CA VAL A 99 -14.18 5.31 10.09
C VAL A 99 -13.55 6.68 10.02
N ALA A 100 -12.71 6.91 9.01
CA ALA A 100 -11.77 8.01 9.01
C ALA A 100 -12.53 9.30 9.31
N ARG A 101 -12.38 9.81 10.54
CA ARG A 101 -12.64 11.21 10.79
C ARG A 101 -11.75 11.90 9.78
N ALA A 102 -12.32 12.75 8.93
CA ALA A 102 -11.54 13.46 7.92
C ALA A 102 -10.27 13.96 8.62
N PRO A 103 -9.07 13.55 8.15
CA PRO A 103 -7.85 13.78 8.91
C PRO A 103 -7.78 15.28 9.21
N ALA A 104 -7.50 15.63 10.46
CA ALA A 104 -7.51 17.02 10.92
C ALA A 104 -6.55 17.89 10.08
N ALA A 105 -5.56 17.25 9.45
CA ALA A 105 -4.71 17.86 8.46
C ALA A 105 -4.53 17.03 7.18
N ARG A 106 -4.42 17.72 6.03
CA ARG A 106 -4.08 17.14 4.73
C ARG A 106 -2.98 17.94 4.05
N LEU A 107 -1.91 17.26 3.65
CA LEU A 107 -0.79 17.80 2.91
C LEU A 107 -0.98 17.58 1.39
N ARG A 108 -0.77 18.64 0.60
CA ARG A 108 -0.78 18.60 -0.86
C ARG A 108 0.56 19.08 -1.40
N VAL A 109 1.30 18.20 -2.04
CA VAL A 109 2.69 18.41 -2.49
C VAL A 109 3.02 17.78 -3.85
N LEU A 110 2.07 17.08 -4.47
CA LEU A 110 2.20 16.58 -5.85
C LEU A 110 1.91 17.67 -6.89
N GLY A 111 2.73 17.72 -7.95
CA GLY A 111 2.54 18.60 -9.10
C GLY A 111 2.79 20.09 -8.83
N ARG A 112 3.35 20.43 -7.67
CA ARG A 112 3.42 21.83 -7.21
C ARG A 112 4.81 22.17 -6.67
N PRO A 113 5.41 23.30 -7.07
CA PRO A 113 6.71 23.72 -6.57
C PRO A 113 6.69 24.00 -5.04
N GLU A 114 5.51 24.31 -4.51
CA GLU A 114 5.27 24.59 -3.10
C GLU A 114 4.12 23.73 -2.57
N GLY A 115 4.15 23.45 -1.26
CA GLY A 115 3.13 22.64 -0.61
C GLY A 115 1.98 23.46 -0.06
N VAL A 116 0.84 22.81 0.19
CA VAL A 116 -0.27 23.38 0.96
C VAL A 116 -0.67 22.38 2.05
N LEU A 117 -0.78 22.86 3.28
CA LEU A 117 -1.35 22.11 4.39
C LEU A 117 -2.75 22.64 4.68
N LEU A 118 -3.77 21.81 4.47
CA LEU A 118 -5.09 22.05 5.04
C LEU A 118 -5.04 21.60 6.51
N LEU A 119 -5.27 22.50 7.46
CA LEU A 119 -5.28 22.23 8.89
C LEU A 119 -6.48 22.93 9.52
N ASP A 120 -7.38 22.18 10.17
CA ASP A 120 -8.59 22.72 10.80
C ASP A 120 -9.43 23.61 9.86
N GLY A 121 -9.53 23.22 8.59
CA GLY A 121 -10.27 23.96 7.56
C GLY A 121 -9.55 25.20 7.01
N ARG A 122 -8.30 25.44 7.41
CA ARG A 122 -7.47 26.56 6.91
C ARG A 122 -6.38 26.04 5.98
N GLU A 123 -6.23 26.67 4.82
CA GLU A 123 -5.07 26.41 3.96
C GLU A 123 -3.86 27.22 4.44
N ILE A 124 -2.76 26.52 4.69
CA ILE A 124 -1.48 27.06 5.11
C ILE A 124 -0.47 26.79 3.98
N PRO A 125 -0.05 27.81 3.24
CA PRO A 125 1.02 27.67 2.25
C PRO A 125 2.34 27.24 2.92
N LEU A 126 3.02 26.26 2.32
CA LEU A 126 4.30 25.75 2.76
C LEU A 126 5.35 25.99 1.67
N HIS A 127 6.28 26.89 1.94
CA HIS A 127 7.35 27.27 1.01
C HIS A 127 8.64 26.51 1.29
N GLY A 128 9.34 26.10 0.23
CA GLY A 128 10.69 25.51 0.29
C GLY A 128 10.85 24.42 1.36
N ARG A 129 11.80 24.65 2.29
CA ARG A 129 12.17 23.71 3.37
C ARG A 129 11.00 23.30 4.27
N HIS A 130 9.94 24.12 4.38
CA HIS A 130 8.76 23.76 5.17
C HIS A 130 7.94 22.64 4.50
N ALA A 131 7.76 22.70 3.18
CA ALA A 131 7.03 21.66 2.44
C ALA A 131 7.81 20.34 2.47
N GLU A 132 9.13 20.41 2.28
CA GLU A 132 10.03 19.26 2.35
C GLU A 132 9.99 18.61 3.74
N ALA A 133 10.12 19.40 4.81
CA ALA A 133 10.05 18.89 6.18
C ALA A 133 8.71 18.21 6.47
N MET A 134 7.59 18.80 6.04
CA MET A 134 6.27 18.20 6.21
C MET A 134 6.11 16.90 5.40
N ALA A 135 6.58 16.85 4.15
CA ALA A 135 6.55 15.64 3.33
C ALA A 135 7.41 14.51 3.91
N ILE A 136 8.62 14.85 4.38
CA ILE A 136 9.52 13.89 5.03
C ILE A 136 8.88 13.37 6.32
N LEU A 137 8.39 14.24 7.21
CA LEU A 137 7.80 13.84 8.48
C LEU A 137 6.47 13.09 8.32
N ALA A 138 5.66 13.41 7.31
CA ALA A 138 4.44 12.66 7.00
C ALA A 138 4.74 11.20 6.64
N ALA A 139 5.90 10.95 6.00
CA ALA A 139 6.33 9.61 5.63
C ALA A 139 7.12 8.87 6.72
N HIS A 140 7.37 9.51 7.88
CA HIS A 140 8.12 8.96 9.01
C HIS A 140 7.33 9.19 10.31
N PRO A 141 6.19 8.52 10.51
CA PRO A 141 5.32 8.73 11.67
C PRO A 141 6.00 8.43 13.01
N GLU A 142 7.02 7.57 13.02
CA GLU A 142 7.88 7.28 14.17
C GLU A 142 8.74 8.48 14.61
N GLY A 143 8.95 9.44 13.71
CA GLY A 143 9.73 10.64 13.92
C GLY A 143 11.22 10.49 13.63
N MET A 144 11.87 11.62 13.43
CA MET A 144 13.29 11.73 13.09
C MET A 144 14.04 12.54 14.12
N THR A 145 15.25 12.09 14.48
CA THR A 145 16.20 12.95 15.20
C THR A 145 16.59 14.16 14.35
N GLY A 146 17.09 15.23 14.96
CA GLY A 146 17.56 16.40 14.22
C GLY A 146 18.67 16.07 13.21
N GLN A 147 19.53 15.09 13.52
CA GLN A 147 20.56 14.63 12.60
C GLN A 147 19.98 13.88 11.39
N GLN A 148 19.03 12.97 11.62
CA GLN A 148 18.36 12.23 10.54
C GLN A 148 17.57 13.17 9.64
N LEU A 149 16.78 14.09 10.21
CA LEU A 149 16.02 15.06 9.43
C LEU A 149 16.94 16.02 8.68
N GLY A 150 18.06 16.43 9.29
CA GLY A 150 19.07 17.24 8.63
C GLY A 150 19.70 16.55 7.42
N ALA A 151 20.04 15.28 7.53
CA ALA A 151 20.56 14.49 6.40
C ALA A 151 19.50 14.22 5.32
N ALA A 152 18.23 14.12 5.70
CA ALA A 152 17.11 13.96 4.77
C ALA A 152 16.82 15.24 3.96
N MET A 153 17.05 16.40 4.55
CA MET A 153 16.77 17.71 3.94
C MET A 153 17.96 18.34 3.21
N TYR A 154 19.20 18.07 3.65
CA TYR A 154 20.38 18.74 3.13
C TYR A 154 21.49 17.74 2.75
N ASP A 155 22.12 17.99 1.60
CA ASP A 155 23.28 17.22 1.13
C ASP A 155 24.58 17.66 1.87
N ASP A 156 24.67 18.92 2.29
CA ASP A 156 25.82 19.48 3.03
C ASP A 156 25.57 19.56 4.55
N ARG A 157 26.56 19.11 5.34
CA ARG A 157 26.59 19.21 6.81
C ARG A 157 26.58 20.65 7.31
N THR A 158 27.08 21.64 6.55
CA THR A 158 27.03 23.05 6.97
C THR A 158 25.61 23.61 6.98
N ALA A 159 24.75 23.18 6.05
CA ALA A 159 23.35 23.60 5.96
C ALA A 159 22.48 23.05 7.11
N GLN A 160 22.90 21.93 7.72
CA GLN A 160 22.21 21.32 8.87
C GLN A 160 22.13 22.26 10.09
N GLY A 161 23.05 23.23 10.22
CA GLY A 161 23.02 24.24 11.27
C GLY A 161 21.79 25.16 11.24
N THR A 162 21.15 25.29 10.06
CA THR A 162 19.94 26.12 9.86
C THR A 162 18.63 25.38 10.15
N LEU A 163 18.66 24.05 10.20
CA LEU A 163 17.48 23.20 10.37
C LEU A 163 16.65 23.60 11.59
N ARG A 164 17.30 23.91 12.71
CA ARG A 164 16.59 24.27 13.95
C ARG A 164 15.79 25.57 13.81
N VAL A 165 16.27 26.52 13.01
CA VAL A 165 15.59 27.78 12.74
C VAL A 165 14.40 27.55 11.82
N GLU A 166 14.58 26.76 10.76
CA GLU A 166 13.50 26.37 9.84
C GLU A 166 12.38 25.61 10.57
N LEU A 167 12.73 24.63 11.42
CA LEU A 167 11.73 23.89 12.20
C LEU A 167 11.03 24.75 13.26
N LEU A 168 11.70 25.77 13.81
CA LEU A 168 11.06 26.73 14.71
C LEU A 168 10.03 27.59 13.96
N ARG A 169 10.35 28.03 12.73
CA ARG A 169 9.44 28.78 11.86
C ARG A 169 8.26 27.91 11.45
N LEU A 170 8.52 26.68 11.01
CA LEU A 170 7.47 25.71 10.69
C LEU A 170 6.52 25.49 11.87
N ARG A 171 7.06 25.30 13.09
CA ARG A 171 6.23 25.14 14.30
C ARG A 171 5.34 26.34 14.59
N ARG A 172 5.73 27.56 14.23
CA ARG A 172 4.86 28.74 14.35
C ARG A 172 3.71 28.72 13.35
N LEU A 173 3.89 28.09 12.19
CA LEU A 173 2.85 27.94 11.16
C LEU A 173 1.88 26.81 11.50
N VAL A 174 2.40 25.64 11.90
CA VAL A 174 1.59 24.42 12.10
C VAL A 174 1.23 24.14 13.56
N GLY A 175 1.70 24.98 14.48
CA GLY A 175 1.34 24.94 15.90
C GLY A 175 1.68 23.60 16.57
N PRO A 176 0.72 22.97 17.28
CA PRO A 176 0.95 21.74 18.03
C PRO A 176 1.16 20.52 17.12
N LEU A 177 0.86 20.61 15.82
CA LEU A 177 1.04 19.51 14.89
C LEU A 177 2.50 19.05 14.80
N LEU A 178 3.47 19.93 15.03
CA LEU A 178 4.90 19.59 15.00
C LEU A 178 5.47 19.42 16.41
N HIS A 179 5.80 18.19 16.75
CA HIS A 179 6.53 17.84 17.96
C HIS A 179 8.04 17.84 17.73
N SER A 180 8.79 18.00 18.82
CA SER A 180 10.25 17.96 18.84
C SER A 180 10.73 16.94 19.87
N ARG A 181 11.83 16.24 19.57
CA ARG A 181 12.46 15.15 20.36
C ARG A 181 11.67 13.81 20.38
N PRO A 182 11.74 12.99 19.32
CA PRO A 182 12.19 13.32 17.96
C PRO A 182 11.23 14.30 17.25
N TYR A 183 11.68 14.90 16.15
CA TYR A 183 10.80 15.67 15.29
C TYR A 183 9.79 14.74 14.64
N ARG A 184 8.49 14.97 14.88
CA ARG A 184 7.41 14.15 14.35
C ARG A 184 6.12 14.95 14.26
N LEU A 185 5.19 14.49 13.42
CA LEU A 185 3.83 15.00 13.47
C LEU A 185 3.12 14.43 14.70
N ALA A 186 2.28 15.25 15.34
CA ALA A 186 1.55 14.87 16.55
C ALA A 186 0.58 13.71 16.32
N GLU A 187 0.05 13.65 15.10
CA GLU A 187 -0.81 12.60 14.59
C GLU A 187 -0.48 12.36 13.10
N PRO A 188 -0.76 11.17 12.56
CA PRO A 188 -0.68 10.94 11.12
C PRO A 188 -1.59 11.91 10.36
N ILE A 189 -1.06 12.50 9.30
CA ILE A 189 -1.82 13.38 8.40
C ILE A 189 -2.05 12.65 7.08
N ALA A 190 -3.13 12.97 6.37
CA ALA A 190 -3.23 12.54 4.98
C ALA A 190 -2.25 13.33 4.12
N ALA A 191 -1.68 12.70 3.11
CA ALA A 191 -0.86 13.35 2.11
C ALA A 191 -1.13 12.75 0.74
N ASP A 192 -1.27 13.60 -0.27
CA ASP A 192 -1.55 13.17 -1.65
C ASP A 192 -0.56 12.12 -2.16
N PHE A 193 0.74 12.28 -1.91
CA PHE A 193 1.75 11.29 -2.30
C PHE A 193 1.64 9.96 -1.54
N LEU A 194 1.10 9.96 -0.32
CA LEU A 194 0.84 8.72 0.43
C LEU A 194 -0.42 8.03 -0.07
N ASP A 195 -1.44 8.80 -0.48
CA ASP A 195 -2.66 8.24 -1.08
C ASP A 195 -2.34 7.50 -2.39
N VAL A 196 -1.47 8.07 -3.23
CA VAL A 196 -0.98 7.41 -4.45
C VAL A 196 -0.24 6.11 -4.11
N ALA A 197 0.72 6.15 -3.17
CA ALA A 197 1.46 4.96 -2.76
C ALA A 197 0.53 3.86 -2.22
N GLN A 198 -0.45 4.22 -1.39
CA GLN A 198 -1.42 3.27 -0.83
C GLN A 198 -2.38 2.69 -1.89
N ALA A 199 -2.75 3.48 -2.90
CA ALA A 199 -3.54 2.98 -4.02
C ALA A 199 -2.75 1.93 -4.83
N LEU A 200 -1.47 2.20 -5.12
CA LEU A 200 -0.57 1.27 -5.79
C LEU A 200 -0.35 -0.02 -5.00
N GLU A 201 -0.13 0.07 -3.68
CA GLU A 201 0.02 -1.10 -2.80
C GLU A 201 -1.21 -2.02 -2.82
N ARG A 202 -2.41 -1.45 -3.00
CA ARG A 202 -3.66 -2.21 -3.12
C ARG A 202 -3.97 -2.68 -4.54
N GLY A 203 -3.12 -2.36 -5.52
CA GLY A 203 -3.33 -2.66 -6.93
C GLY A 203 -4.41 -1.80 -7.62
N ASP A 204 -4.87 -0.74 -6.98
CA ASP A 204 -5.88 0.18 -7.53
C ASP A 204 -5.19 1.27 -8.37
N VAL A 205 -4.80 0.89 -9.60
CA VAL A 205 -4.04 1.76 -10.51
C VAL A 205 -4.88 2.97 -10.95
N ALA A 206 -6.20 2.81 -11.10
CA ALA A 206 -7.08 3.91 -11.47
C ALA A 206 -7.08 5.00 -10.39
N ALA A 207 -7.30 4.62 -9.12
CA ALA A 207 -7.25 5.58 -8.02
C ALA A 207 -5.86 6.22 -7.85
N ALA A 208 -4.78 5.47 -8.11
CA ALA A 208 -3.42 6.00 -8.07
C ALA A 208 -3.20 7.10 -9.13
N VAL A 209 -3.64 6.86 -10.37
CA VAL A 209 -3.53 7.85 -11.46
C VAL A 209 -4.39 9.08 -11.18
N ASP A 210 -5.63 8.90 -10.70
CA ASP A 210 -6.53 10.03 -10.37
C ASP A 210 -5.96 10.92 -9.26
N ALA A 211 -5.23 10.34 -8.30
CA ALA A 211 -4.58 11.08 -7.22
C ALA A 211 -3.22 11.68 -7.61
N TYR A 212 -2.58 11.20 -8.67
CA TYR A 212 -1.24 11.59 -9.07
C TYR A 212 -1.23 12.86 -9.93
N ALA A 213 -1.23 14.02 -9.26
CA ALA A 213 -1.20 15.34 -9.92
C ALA A 213 0.20 15.74 -10.48
N GLY A 214 1.13 14.79 -10.64
CA GLY A 214 2.51 15.02 -11.10
C GLY A 214 3.58 14.86 -10.01
N PRO A 215 4.84 15.23 -10.29
CA PRO A 215 5.98 14.95 -9.41
C PRO A 215 5.84 15.53 -8.00
N LEU A 216 6.32 14.79 -6.99
CA LEU A 216 6.41 15.27 -5.61
C LEU A 216 7.41 16.42 -5.50
N LEU A 217 6.95 17.63 -5.16
CA LEU A 217 7.77 18.85 -5.02
C LEU A 217 8.84 18.95 -6.14
N PRO A 218 8.44 19.20 -7.41
CA PRO A 218 9.31 19.09 -8.59
C PRO A 218 10.57 19.95 -8.51
N THR A 219 10.54 21.06 -7.78
CA THR A 219 11.68 21.99 -7.63
C THR A 219 12.57 21.68 -6.42
N SER A 220 12.22 20.70 -5.58
CA SER A 220 13.00 20.35 -4.37
C SER A 220 14.30 19.64 -4.72
N ASP A 221 15.36 20.03 -3.99
CA ASP A 221 16.67 19.40 -4.01
C ASP A 221 16.94 18.51 -2.78
N ALA A 222 16.05 18.52 -1.78
CA ALA A 222 16.21 17.74 -0.56
C ALA A 222 16.37 16.24 -0.86
N PRO A 223 17.45 15.58 -0.41
CA PRO A 223 17.77 14.19 -0.79
C PRO A 223 16.62 13.20 -0.60
N ALA A 224 15.93 13.25 0.55
CA ALA A 224 14.82 12.35 0.83
C ALA A 224 13.57 12.62 -0.02
N VAL A 225 13.35 13.88 -0.41
CA VAL A 225 12.23 14.25 -1.30
C VAL A 225 12.54 13.81 -2.73
N VAL A 226 13.77 14.02 -3.21
CA VAL A 226 14.20 13.57 -4.54
C VAL A 226 14.10 12.06 -4.69
N GLU A 227 14.58 11.31 -3.69
CA GLU A 227 14.50 9.85 -3.67
C GLU A 227 13.05 9.38 -3.71
N ARG A 228 12.18 9.98 -2.87
CA ARG A 228 10.76 9.62 -2.83
C ARG A 228 10.02 9.98 -4.12
N ARG A 229 10.32 11.15 -4.70
CA ARG A 229 9.77 11.57 -6.00
C ARG A 229 10.09 10.54 -7.06
N ARG A 230 11.36 10.15 -7.20
CA ARG A 230 11.80 9.15 -8.19
C ARG A 230 11.13 7.80 -7.99
N ARG A 231 11.03 7.35 -6.74
CA ARG A 231 10.35 6.09 -6.42
C ARG A 231 8.89 6.13 -6.85
N LEU A 232 8.15 7.17 -6.46
CA LEU A 232 6.75 7.31 -6.80
C LEU A 232 6.53 7.39 -8.32
N GLU A 233 7.37 8.14 -9.03
CA GLU A 233 7.34 8.22 -10.50
C GLU A 233 7.53 6.85 -11.15
N VAL A 234 8.51 6.06 -10.69
CA VAL A 234 8.77 4.71 -11.21
C VAL A 234 7.60 3.77 -10.91
N GLU A 235 7.07 3.80 -9.70
CA GLU A 235 5.96 2.93 -9.28
C GLU A 235 4.67 3.22 -10.05
N VAL A 236 4.28 4.50 -10.14
CA VAL A 236 3.11 4.93 -10.92
C VAL A 236 3.27 4.53 -12.39
N ARG A 237 4.39 4.91 -13.01
CA ARG A 237 4.65 4.62 -14.43
C ARG A 237 4.62 3.13 -14.73
N SER A 238 5.23 2.31 -13.87
CA SER A 238 5.26 0.86 -14.04
C SER A 238 3.86 0.25 -13.93
N ALA A 239 3.05 0.70 -12.97
CA ALA A 239 1.66 0.27 -12.82
C ALA A 239 0.79 0.67 -14.03
N VAL A 240 0.97 1.88 -14.56
CA VAL A 240 0.26 2.36 -15.76
C VAL A 240 0.64 1.54 -16.99
N LEU A 241 1.92 1.25 -17.21
CA LEU A 241 2.37 0.43 -18.34
C LEU A 241 1.86 -1.02 -18.26
N ALA A 242 1.71 -1.55 -17.04
CA ALA A 242 1.15 -2.87 -16.79
C ALA A 242 -0.38 -2.93 -16.90
N ALA A 243 -1.07 -1.78 -16.85
CA ALA A 243 -2.52 -1.73 -16.94
C ALA A 243 -3.02 -2.21 -18.32
N THR A 244 -4.17 -2.88 -18.31
CA THR A 244 -4.85 -3.37 -19.51
C THR A 244 -5.99 -2.46 -19.94
N ASP A 245 -6.47 -1.59 -19.04
CA ASP A 245 -7.52 -0.62 -19.34
C ASP A 245 -6.93 0.63 -20.02
N PRO A 246 -7.27 0.90 -21.30
CA PRO A 246 -6.77 2.08 -22.01
C PRO A 246 -7.20 3.40 -21.37
N ALA A 247 -8.27 3.44 -20.57
CA ALA A 247 -8.69 4.66 -19.87
C ALA A 247 -7.64 5.13 -18.85
N ILE A 248 -7.01 4.19 -18.15
CA ILE A 248 -5.95 4.47 -17.16
C ILE A 248 -4.72 5.08 -17.86
N LEU A 249 -4.29 4.47 -18.96
CA LEU A 249 -3.15 4.98 -19.74
C LEU A 249 -3.45 6.36 -20.31
N HIS A 250 -4.67 6.58 -20.80
CA HIS A 250 -5.08 7.87 -21.34
C HIS A 250 -5.11 8.96 -20.27
N ALA A 251 -5.63 8.67 -19.08
CA ALA A 251 -5.68 9.61 -17.96
C ALA A 251 -4.26 10.03 -17.54
N TYR A 252 -3.34 9.08 -17.38
CA TYR A 252 -1.95 9.38 -17.06
C TYR A 252 -1.24 10.16 -18.18
N ALA A 253 -1.37 9.70 -19.43
CA ALA A 253 -0.70 10.30 -20.59
C ALA A 253 -1.21 11.72 -20.92
N SER A 254 -2.41 12.07 -20.50
CA SER A 254 -2.97 13.41 -20.74
C SER A 254 -2.40 14.49 -19.81
N ASP A 255 -1.73 14.09 -18.73
CA ASP A 255 -1.15 15.01 -17.74
C ASP A 255 0.31 14.61 -17.42
N ALA A 256 0.54 13.88 -16.33
CA ALA A 256 1.90 13.57 -15.85
C ALA A 256 2.76 12.76 -16.85
N GLY A 257 2.14 12.00 -17.74
CA GLY A 257 2.79 11.18 -18.77
C GLY A 257 2.80 11.81 -20.16
N PHE A 258 2.58 13.13 -20.30
CA PHE A 258 2.41 13.77 -21.61
C PHE A 258 3.57 13.53 -22.59
N ASP A 259 4.79 13.44 -22.07
CA ASP A 259 6.00 13.18 -22.87
C ASP A 259 6.49 11.72 -22.77
N ASP A 260 5.73 10.82 -22.14
CA ASP A 260 6.14 9.41 -22.00
C ASP A 260 5.77 8.59 -23.24
N LEU A 261 6.71 8.52 -24.19
CA LEU A 261 6.52 7.76 -25.43
C LEU A 261 6.06 6.32 -25.18
N ALA A 262 6.60 5.62 -24.18
CA ALA A 262 6.25 4.22 -23.95
C ALA A 262 4.78 4.05 -23.53
N VAL A 263 4.25 4.99 -22.75
CA VAL A 263 2.83 4.99 -22.38
C VAL A 263 1.97 5.28 -23.60
N TRP A 264 2.34 6.26 -24.42
CA TRP A 264 1.61 6.57 -25.66
C TRP A 264 1.62 5.40 -26.65
N GLU A 265 2.75 4.71 -26.82
CA GLU A 265 2.85 3.52 -27.66
C GLU A 265 1.99 2.37 -27.13
N ARG A 266 1.99 2.16 -25.82
CA ARG A 266 1.15 1.15 -25.17
C ARG A 266 -0.34 1.47 -25.34
N LEU A 267 -0.73 2.74 -25.17
CA LEU A 267 -2.10 3.19 -25.39
C LEU A 267 -2.52 3.01 -26.86
N ALA A 268 -1.65 3.35 -27.82
CA ALA A 268 -1.91 3.15 -29.25
C ALA A 268 -2.13 1.67 -29.58
N HIS A 269 -1.40 0.77 -28.92
CA HIS A 269 -1.58 -0.67 -29.10
C HIS A 269 -2.94 -1.16 -28.56
N LEU A 270 -3.40 -0.65 -27.42
CA LEU A 270 -4.68 -1.01 -26.83
C LEU A 270 -5.89 -0.33 -27.50
N ALA A 271 -5.69 0.83 -28.11
CA ALA A 271 -6.75 1.67 -28.66
C ALA A 271 -6.40 2.24 -30.06
N PRO A 272 -6.09 1.39 -31.06
CA PRO A 272 -5.56 1.81 -32.36
C PRO A 272 -6.52 2.68 -33.19
N GLN A 273 -7.82 2.64 -32.89
CA GLN A 273 -8.82 3.48 -33.53
C GLN A 273 -8.72 4.97 -33.17
N HIS A 274 -8.01 5.33 -32.08
CA HIS A 274 -7.89 6.72 -31.62
C HIS A 274 -6.76 7.45 -32.35
N ARG A 275 -7.11 8.13 -33.46
CA ARG A 275 -6.14 8.84 -34.31
C ARG A 275 -5.26 9.86 -33.57
N ALA A 276 -5.80 10.55 -32.56
CA ALA A 276 -5.03 11.51 -31.76
C ALA A 276 -3.88 10.84 -31.00
N VAL A 277 -4.09 9.63 -30.46
CA VAL A 277 -3.07 8.83 -29.77
C VAL A 277 -1.95 8.45 -30.75
N VAL A 278 -2.31 7.95 -31.94
CA VAL A 278 -1.34 7.57 -32.98
C VAL A 278 -0.53 8.77 -33.47
N SER A 279 -1.16 9.94 -33.64
CA SER A 279 -0.47 11.18 -33.99
C SER A 279 0.57 11.54 -32.95
N ARG A 280 0.19 11.51 -31.66
CA ARG A 280 1.10 11.84 -30.55
C ARG A 280 2.31 10.90 -30.47
N VAL A 281 2.14 9.61 -30.73
CA VAL A 281 3.26 8.66 -30.83
C VAL A 281 4.21 9.05 -31.96
N THR A 282 3.67 9.43 -33.12
CA THR A 282 4.49 9.81 -34.28
C THR A 282 5.27 11.09 -34.01
N GLU A 283 4.65 12.07 -33.34
CA GLU A 283 5.29 13.31 -32.89
C GLU A 283 6.43 13.02 -31.90
N LEU A 284 6.18 12.25 -30.83
CA LEU A 284 7.20 11.92 -29.82
C LEU A 284 8.35 11.10 -30.40
N ARG A 285 8.06 10.15 -31.31
CA ARG A 285 9.12 9.41 -32.02
C ARG A 285 9.98 10.33 -32.89
N ALA A 286 9.36 11.33 -33.53
CA ALA A 286 10.11 12.34 -34.29
C ALA A 286 11.00 13.18 -33.38
N GLU A 287 10.48 13.64 -32.25
CA GLU A 287 11.21 14.43 -31.24
C GLU A 287 12.41 13.68 -30.68
N TYR A 288 12.27 12.37 -30.41
CA TYR A 288 13.36 11.52 -29.95
C TYR A 288 14.25 10.96 -31.06
N GLY A 289 14.02 11.33 -32.33
CA GLY A 289 14.84 10.88 -33.45
C GLY A 289 14.71 9.38 -33.77
N LEU A 290 13.58 8.76 -33.42
CA LEU A 290 13.30 7.32 -33.63
C LEU A 290 12.67 7.00 -34.99
N ASN A 291 12.59 7.99 -35.90
CA ASN A 291 11.98 7.82 -37.22
C ASN A 291 12.98 7.30 -38.28
N SER A 292 13.33 6.01 -38.19
CA SER A 292 13.93 5.15 -39.25
C SER A 292 14.17 3.76 -38.65
N ASP A 293 13.68 2.60 -39.10
CA ASP A 293 13.17 2.09 -40.38
C ASP A 293 12.03 1.09 -40.14
N ALA A 294 10.92 1.22 -40.85
CA ALA A 294 10.02 0.11 -41.15
C ALA A 294 9.50 0.26 -42.58
N THR A 295 10.44 0.30 -43.53
CA THR A 295 10.15 -0.10 -44.90
C THR A 295 9.96 -1.62 -44.88
N LEU A 296 8.71 -2.07 -44.89
CA LEU A 296 8.34 -3.42 -45.29
C LEU A 296 8.70 -3.61 -46.78
N MET A 297 9.89 -4.16 -47.04
CA MET A 297 10.06 -5.28 -47.97
C MET A 297 9.92 -6.58 -47.17
#